data_AF-L0RVA7-F1
#
_entry.id   AF-L0RVA7-F1
#
_cell.length_a   1.000
_cell.length_b   1.000
_cell.length_c   1.000
_cell.angle_alpha   90.00
_cell.angle_beta   90.00
_cell.angle_gamma   90.00
#
_symmetry.space_group_name_H-M   'P 1'
#
loop_
_entity.id
_entity.type
_entity.pdbx_description
1 polymer ?
#
loop_
_entity_poly.entity_id
_entity_poly.type
_entity_poly.pdbx_seq_one_letter_code
_entity_poly.pdbx_strand_id
1 'polypeptide(L)'
;MSLSAAQLSFHLKLLRNFYVDERKNMILNIALYTLAGILGIILLVVLGWRIYEYITKKSPSETNQNRYTTKKTEDKLFILSSMNDSVILSNILVKNKFAKQGFSVLNGIIVTNEKIYIVTNLITTFEQYTIEINFDSITLIKPNQKIKSNFYNTKWLSEIEKYMQKKFNEPFEIIILIDEKNKDNKLINKTSYRVLNIEQIDQEIKTQKNAILNIKNISEFFLNNNLMKNKTNV
;
A
#
# COMPACT_ATOMS: atom_id res chain seq x y z
N MET A 1 77.65 -31.26 36.93
CA MET A 1 76.29 -31.70 37.30
C MET A 1 75.52 -31.97 36.01
N SER A 2 75.40 -33.24 35.61
CA SER A 2 74.57 -33.64 34.47
C SER A 2 73.12 -33.75 34.93
N LEU A 3 72.21 -32.99 34.31
CA LEU A 3 70.77 -33.23 34.50
C LEU A 3 70.44 -34.64 33.99
N SER A 4 69.67 -35.38 34.78
CA SER A 4 69.14 -36.69 34.36
C SER A 4 68.28 -36.52 33.11
N ALA A 5 68.37 -37.46 32.16
CA ALA A 5 67.54 -37.46 30.94
C ALA A 5 66.03 -37.35 31.24
N ALA A 6 65.59 -37.82 32.41
CA ALA A 6 64.21 -37.68 32.89
C ALA A 6 63.82 -36.22 33.18
N GLN A 7 64.72 -35.42 33.76
CA GLN A 7 64.49 -34.00 34.03
C GLN A 7 64.44 -33.20 32.73
N LEU A 8 65.29 -33.55 31.75
CA LEU A 8 65.28 -32.92 30.43
C LEU A 8 63.97 -33.23 29.66
N SER A 9 63.50 -34.48 29.70
CA SER A 9 62.24 -34.90 29.08
C SER A 9 61.04 -34.19 29.68
N PHE A 10 60.99 -34.03 31.00
CA PHE A 10 59.93 -33.31 31.69
C PHE A 10 59.90 -31.82 31.31
N HIS A 11 61.06 -31.15 31.28
CA HIS A 11 61.15 -29.75 30.85
C HIS A 11 60.72 -29.54 29.39
N LEU A 12 61.10 -30.44 28.49
CA LEU A 12 60.68 -30.37 27.08
C LEU A 12 59.17 -30.54 26.93
N LYS A 13 58.55 -31.40 27.73
CA LYS A 13 57.09 -31.62 27.72
C LYS A 13 56.33 -30.39 28.25
N LEU A 14 56.84 -29.73 29.29
CA LEU A 14 56.29 -28.48 29.80
C LEU A 14 56.38 -27.33 28.79
N LEU A 15 57.56 -27.15 28.17
CA LEU A 15 57.76 -26.12 27.13
C LEU A 15 56.86 -26.37 25.91
N ARG A 16 56.69 -27.63 25.51
CA ARG A 16 55.77 -27.99 24.42
C ARG A 16 54.32 -27.66 24.75
N ASN A 17 53.86 -27.98 25.97
CA ASN A 17 52.49 -27.69 26.38
C ASN A 17 52.24 -26.17 26.46
N PHE A 18 53.18 -25.42 27.05
CA PHE A 18 53.12 -23.96 27.13
C PHE A 18 53.04 -23.32 25.73
N TYR A 19 53.90 -23.74 24.80
CA TYR A 19 53.91 -23.23 23.44
C TYR A 19 52.63 -23.58 22.66
N VAL A 20 52.05 -24.76 22.91
CA VAL A 20 50.76 -25.16 22.30
C VAL A 20 49.62 -24.30 22.81
N ASP A 21 49.58 -23.98 24.10
CA ASP A 21 48.52 -23.17 24.69
C ASP A 21 48.62 -21.68 24.29
N GLU A 22 49.83 -21.12 24.19
CA GLU A 22 50.03 -19.78 23.63
C GLU A 22 49.56 -19.68 22.17
N ARG A 23 49.87 -20.68 21.33
CA ARG A 23 49.40 -20.70 19.94
C ARG A 23 47.88 -20.84 19.83
N LYS A 24 47.24 -21.64 20.68
CA LYS A 24 45.77 -21.74 20.72
C LYS A 24 45.13 -20.40 21.09
N ASN A 25 45.67 -19.73 22.10
CA ASN A 25 45.16 -18.42 22.53
C ASN A 25 45.34 -17.36 21.43
N MET A 26 46.47 -17.39 20.71
CA MET A 26 46.71 -16.50 19.58
C MET A 26 45.70 -16.74 18.44
N ILE A 27 45.44 -17.99 18.07
CA ILE A 27 44.46 -18.34 17.02
C ILE A 27 43.05 -17.91 17.43
N LEU A 28 42.66 -18.15 18.69
CA LEU A 28 41.36 -17.74 19.22
C LEU A 28 41.18 -16.22 19.16
N ASN A 29 42.20 -15.46 19.57
CA ASN A 29 42.16 -14.00 19.54
C ASN A 29 42.03 -13.49 18.11
N ILE A 30 42.80 -14.02 17.16
CA ILE A 30 42.69 -13.67 15.74
C ILE A 30 41.27 -13.94 15.23
N ALA A 31 40.74 -15.14 15.48
CA ALA A 31 39.39 -15.49 15.06
C ALA A 31 38.33 -14.54 15.64
N LEU A 32 38.46 -14.16 16.91
CA LEU A 32 37.54 -13.25 17.60
C LEU A 32 37.59 -11.83 17.02
N TYR A 33 38.78 -11.28 16.77
CA TYR A 33 38.92 -9.98 16.11
C TYR A 33 38.39 -9.98 14.69
N THR A 34 38.60 -11.08 13.96
CA THR A 34 38.11 -11.21 12.58
C THR A 34 36.57 -11.24 12.55
N LEU A 35 35.96 -12.01 13.46
CA LEU A 35 34.50 -12.08 13.60
C LEU A 35 33.89 -10.73 14.00
N ALA A 36 34.51 -10.05 14.97
CA ALA A 36 34.09 -8.71 15.41
C ALA A 36 34.19 -7.69 14.28
N GLY A 37 35.25 -7.75 13.47
CA GLY A 37 35.41 -6.91 12.28
C GLY A 37 34.32 -7.13 11.24
N ILE A 38 33.98 -8.39 10.94
CA ILE A 38 32.89 -8.73 10.01
C ILE A 38 31.55 -8.19 10.51
N LEU A 39 31.24 -8.38 11.80
CA LEU A 39 30.02 -7.84 12.41
C LEU A 39 29.96 -6.31 12.33
N GLY A 40 31.08 -5.63 12.57
CA GLY A 40 31.18 -4.18 12.42
C GLY A 40 30.90 -3.70 11.00
N ILE A 41 31.43 -4.40 9.99
CA ILE A 41 31.19 -4.09 8.58
C ILE A 41 29.71 -4.28 8.22
N ILE A 42 29.09 -5.39 8.64
CA ILE A 42 27.67 -5.65 8.40
C ILE A 42 26.80 -4.53 9.01
N LEU A 43 27.12 -4.11 10.24
CA LEU A 43 26.42 -3.02 10.92
C LEU A 43 26.51 -1.71 10.13
N LEU A 44 27.70 -1.34 9.66
CA LEU A 44 27.91 -0.12 8.87
C LEU A 44 27.15 -0.15 7.54
N VAL A 45 27.11 -1.31 6.86
CA VAL A 45 26.34 -1.47 5.62
C VAL A 45 24.84 -1.29 5.88
N VAL A 46 24.30 -1.90 6.94
CA VAL A 46 22.88 -1.78 7.31
C VAL A 46 22.52 -0.34 7.68
N LEU A 47 23.37 0.35 8.44
CA LEU A 47 23.19 1.75 8.79
C LEU A 47 23.24 2.65 7.55
N GLY A 48 24.22 2.44 6.67
CA GLY A 48 24.33 3.13 5.39
C GLY A 48 23.10 2.93 4.51
N TRP A 49 22.58 1.71 4.42
CA TRP A 49 21.35 1.39 3.71
C TRP A 49 20.13 2.10 4.30
N ARG A 50 19.99 2.08 5.63
CA ARG A 50 18.91 2.78 6.36
C ARG A 50 18.95 4.29 6.15
N ILE A 51 20.14 4.89 6.23
CA ILE A 51 20.34 6.32 5.99
C ILE A 51 20.07 6.66 4.53
N TYR A 52 20.54 5.83 3.60
CA TYR A 52 20.27 5.99 2.17
C TYR A 52 18.76 5.97 1.89
N GLU A 53 18.00 4.99 2.40
CA GLU A 53 16.54 4.96 2.27
C GLU A 53 15.86 6.20 2.88
N TYR A 54 16.35 6.68 4.02
CA TYR A 54 15.83 7.87 4.68
C TYR A 54 16.10 9.15 3.88
N ILE A 55 17.30 9.32 3.32
CA ILE A 55 17.71 10.51 2.57
C ILE A 55 17.11 10.49 1.17
N THR A 56 17.13 9.35 0.48
CA THR A 56 16.61 9.25 -0.89
C THR A 56 15.11 9.34 -0.97
N LYS A 57 14.38 9.46 0.17
CA LYS A 57 12.92 9.63 0.29
C LYS A 57 12.25 9.34 -1.05
N LYS A 58 12.28 8.06 -1.46
CA LYS A 58 11.32 7.64 -2.46
C LYS A 58 10.00 7.96 -1.79
N SER A 59 9.36 9.02 -2.29
CA SER A 59 8.01 9.46 -1.91
C SER A 59 7.24 8.22 -1.50
N PRO A 60 6.59 8.22 -0.31
CA PRO A 60 5.98 7.02 0.29
C PRO A 60 5.45 6.17 -0.84
N SER A 61 6.13 5.04 -1.05
CA SER A 61 6.06 4.24 -2.26
C SER A 61 4.62 4.16 -2.74
N GLU A 62 4.41 4.24 -4.06
CA GLU A 62 3.15 4.13 -4.79
C GLU A 62 2.15 3.10 -4.21
N THR A 63 2.64 2.15 -3.40
CA THR A 63 1.90 1.22 -2.54
C THR A 63 1.01 1.78 -1.43
N ASN A 64 1.17 3.00 -0.90
CA ASN A 64 0.35 3.44 0.26
C ASN A 64 -0.94 4.19 -0.11
N GLN A 65 -1.03 4.79 -1.31
CA GLN A 65 -2.24 5.53 -1.71
C GLN A 65 -3.45 4.62 -2.00
N ASN A 66 -3.21 3.32 -2.21
CA ASN A 66 -4.27 2.33 -2.47
C ASN A 66 -4.66 1.52 -1.23
N ARG A 67 -4.00 1.76 -0.08
CA ARG A 67 -4.23 0.96 1.14
C ARG A 67 -5.25 1.57 2.09
N TYR A 68 -5.56 2.84 1.93
CA TYR A 68 -6.51 3.57 2.78
C TYR A 68 -7.21 4.64 1.97
N THR A 69 -8.44 4.93 2.38
CA THR A 69 -9.17 6.09 1.88
C THR A 69 -8.48 7.37 2.35
N THR A 70 -8.30 8.35 1.47
CA THR A 70 -7.73 9.64 1.88
C THR A 70 -8.76 10.43 2.68
N LYS A 71 -8.32 11.15 3.72
CA LYS A 71 -9.21 11.97 4.56
C LYS A 71 -10.10 12.92 3.74
N LYS A 72 -9.56 13.54 2.69
CA LYS A 72 -10.34 14.39 1.78
C LYS A 72 -11.49 13.65 1.10
N THR A 73 -11.27 12.39 0.73
CA THR A 73 -12.30 11.53 0.14
C THR A 73 -13.34 11.16 1.20
N GLU A 74 -12.91 10.80 2.42
CA GLU A 74 -13.81 10.51 3.54
C GLU A 74 -14.69 11.71 3.86
N ASP A 75 -14.12 12.90 3.99
CA ASP A 75 -14.86 14.14 4.25
C ASP A 75 -15.91 14.41 3.16
N LYS A 76 -15.55 14.24 1.89
CA LYS A 76 -16.45 14.39 0.74
C LYS A 76 -17.56 13.34 0.71
N LEU A 77 -17.25 12.10 1.06
CA LEU A 77 -18.22 11.02 1.15
C LEU A 77 -19.19 11.21 2.33
N PHE A 78 -18.71 11.73 3.46
CA PHE A 78 -19.56 12.09 4.61
C PHE A 78 -20.53 13.23 4.28
N ILE A 79 -20.07 14.22 3.50
CA ILE A 79 -20.95 15.27 3.00
C ILE A 79 -22.04 14.65 2.10
N LEU A 80 -21.68 13.71 1.23
CA LEU A 80 -22.64 13.04 0.36
C LEU A 80 -23.66 12.20 1.15
N SER A 81 -23.26 11.51 2.22
CA SER A 81 -24.19 10.73 3.05
C SER A 81 -25.16 11.63 3.82
N SER A 82 -24.76 12.87 4.12
CA SER A 82 -25.64 13.85 4.75
C SER A 82 -26.68 14.44 3.78
N MET A 83 -26.44 14.34 2.47
CA MET A 83 -27.29 14.94 1.44
C MET A 83 -28.32 13.96 0.85
N ASN A 84 -28.12 12.66 1.02
CA ASN A 84 -28.92 11.60 0.38
C ASN A 84 -29.18 10.44 1.33
N ASP A 85 -30.25 9.68 1.07
CA ASP A 85 -30.60 8.46 1.80
C ASP A 85 -29.72 7.23 1.42
N SER A 86 -28.56 7.46 0.78
CA SER A 86 -27.65 6.38 0.40
C SER A 86 -26.80 5.93 1.58
N VAL A 87 -26.52 4.63 1.64
CA VAL A 87 -25.58 4.11 2.65
C VAL A 87 -24.17 4.19 2.07
N ILE A 88 -23.31 4.94 2.74
CA ILE A 88 -21.92 5.13 2.32
C ILE A 88 -21.02 4.42 3.31
N LEU A 89 -20.11 3.59 2.79
CA LEU A 89 -19.09 2.89 3.55
C LEU A 89 -17.74 3.30 3.00
N SER A 90 -16.79 3.65 3.87
CA SER A 90 -15.43 3.98 3.49
C SER A 90 -14.45 2.94 4.02
N ASN A 91 -13.31 2.81 3.35
CA ASN A 91 -12.15 2.07 3.82
C ASN A 91 -12.47 0.60 4.21
N ILE A 92 -13.23 -0.10 3.36
CA ILE A 92 -13.63 -1.49 3.62
C ILE A 92 -12.57 -2.44 3.07
N LEU A 93 -11.95 -3.24 3.94
CA LEU A 93 -10.97 -4.24 3.55
C LEU A 93 -11.64 -5.61 3.40
N VAL A 94 -11.68 -6.14 2.17
CA VAL A 94 -12.31 -7.44 1.87
C VAL A 94 -11.29 -8.48 1.41
N LYS A 95 -11.57 -9.76 1.70
CA LYS A 95 -10.82 -10.88 1.10
C LYS A 95 -11.14 -10.95 -0.39
N ASN A 96 -10.14 -10.70 -1.23
CA ASN A 96 -10.26 -10.76 -2.67
C ASN A 96 -9.24 -11.72 -3.26
N LYS A 97 -9.70 -12.89 -3.72
CA LYS A 97 -8.85 -13.90 -4.36
C LYS A 97 -8.23 -13.44 -5.69
N PHE A 98 -8.78 -12.39 -6.30
CA PHE A 98 -8.26 -11.83 -7.56
C PHE A 98 -7.15 -10.82 -7.31
N ALA A 99 -7.02 -10.31 -6.08
CA ALA A 99 -5.97 -9.38 -5.72
C ALA A 99 -4.66 -10.10 -5.46
N LYS A 100 -3.53 -9.51 -5.86
CA LYS A 100 -2.20 -10.08 -5.64
C LYS A 100 -1.90 -10.40 -4.18
N GLN A 101 -2.44 -9.61 -3.25
CA GLN A 101 -2.23 -9.77 -1.81
C GLN A 101 -3.33 -10.60 -1.15
N GLY A 102 -4.32 -11.11 -1.91
CA GLY A 102 -5.47 -11.85 -1.39
C GLY A 102 -6.54 -10.97 -0.73
N PHE A 103 -6.34 -9.65 -0.71
CA PHE A 103 -7.28 -8.67 -0.19
C PHE A 103 -7.33 -7.42 -1.07
N SER A 104 -8.46 -6.72 -1.03
CA SER A 104 -8.65 -5.42 -1.69
C SER A 104 -9.25 -4.43 -0.69
N VAL A 105 -8.81 -3.19 -0.80
CA VAL A 105 -9.42 -2.06 -0.08
C VAL A 105 -10.41 -1.40 -1.03
N LEU A 106 -11.66 -1.29 -0.58
CA LEU A 106 -12.70 -0.51 -1.23
C LEU A 106 -12.68 0.87 -0.59
N ASN A 107 -12.17 1.88 -1.31
CA ASN A 107 -11.96 3.21 -0.74
C ASN A 107 -13.28 3.87 -0.34
N GLY A 108 -14.28 3.81 -1.22
CA GLY A 108 -15.65 4.13 -0.87
C GLY A 108 -16.64 3.22 -1.59
N ILE A 109 -17.73 2.92 -0.93
CA ILE A 109 -18.87 2.16 -1.41
C ILE A 109 -20.10 3.02 -1.16
N ILE A 110 -20.86 3.31 -2.20
CA ILE A 110 -22.14 4.03 -2.09
C ILE A 110 -23.21 3.04 -2.55
N VAL A 111 -24.03 2.59 -1.60
CA VAL A 111 -25.13 1.68 -1.86
C VAL A 111 -26.40 2.51 -2.01
N THR A 112 -27.00 2.43 -3.19
CA THR A 112 -28.23 3.17 -3.50
C THR A 112 -29.36 2.20 -3.83
N ASN A 113 -30.54 2.75 -4.12
CA ASN A 113 -31.72 1.97 -4.46
C ASN A 113 -31.56 1.21 -5.79
N GLU A 114 -30.76 1.72 -6.73
CA GLU A 114 -30.62 1.11 -8.07
C GLU A 114 -29.33 0.33 -8.27
N LYS A 115 -28.18 0.80 -7.74
CA LYS A 115 -26.87 0.19 -7.98
C LYS A 115 -25.87 0.41 -6.84
N ILE A 116 -24.79 -0.35 -6.85
CA ILE A 116 -23.64 -0.19 -5.95
C ILE A 116 -22.55 0.58 -6.68
N TYR A 117 -22.16 1.75 -6.16
CA TYR A 117 -21.01 2.47 -6.67
C TYR A 117 -19.76 2.16 -5.84
N ILE A 118 -18.67 1.79 -6.50
CA ILE A 118 -17.35 1.67 -5.88
C ILE A 118 -16.51 2.85 -6.34
N VAL A 119 -16.16 3.74 -5.41
CA VAL A 119 -15.43 4.97 -5.73
C VAL A 119 -13.95 4.87 -5.36
N THR A 120 -13.10 5.46 -6.18
CA THR A 120 -11.67 5.61 -5.87
C THR A 120 -11.42 6.71 -4.85
N ASN A 121 -10.16 6.82 -4.40
CA ASN A 121 -9.71 8.04 -3.73
C ASN A 121 -9.87 9.24 -4.67
N LEU A 122 -10.20 10.39 -4.09
CA LEU A 122 -10.36 11.67 -4.76
C LEU A 122 -9.05 12.08 -5.42
N ILE A 123 -9.10 12.28 -6.73
CA ILE A 123 -7.97 12.78 -7.51
C ILE A 123 -8.00 14.31 -7.47
N THR A 124 -7.11 14.89 -6.66
CA THR A 124 -6.89 16.33 -6.60
C THR A 124 -5.70 16.69 -7.47
N THR A 125 -5.86 17.57 -8.45
CA THR A 125 -4.76 18.05 -9.29
C THR A 125 -4.69 19.57 -9.30
N PHE A 126 -3.64 20.11 -9.90
CA PHE A 126 -3.56 21.56 -10.13
C PHE A 126 -4.18 21.86 -11.50
N GLU A 127 -4.88 23.00 -11.62
CA GLU A 127 -5.67 23.43 -12.78
C GLU A 127 -4.92 23.35 -14.13
N GLN A 128 -3.60 23.45 -14.10
CA GLN A 128 -2.74 23.42 -15.29
C GLN A 128 -2.46 22.02 -15.86
N TYR A 129 -2.77 20.92 -15.16
CA TYR A 129 -2.39 19.56 -15.57
C TYR A 129 -3.50 18.86 -16.37
N THR A 130 -3.12 18.16 -17.43
CA THR A 130 -4.02 17.20 -18.11
C THR A 130 -3.98 15.87 -17.37
N ILE A 131 -5.16 15.29 -17.08
CA ILE A 131 -5.28 14.00 -16.39
C ILE A 131 -5.51 12.93 -17.46
N GLU A 132 -4.56 12.01 -17.61
CA GLU A 132 -4.69 10.84 -18.50
C GLU A 132 -4.93 9.58 -17.65
N ILE A 133 -6.11 9.00 -17.80
CA ILE A 133 -6.52 7.78 -17.08
C ILE A 133 -6.37 6.59 -18.03
N ASN A 134 -5.48 5.66 -17.68
CA ASN A 134 -5.27 4.40 -18.39
C ASN A 134 -5.66 3.21 -17.49
N PHE A 135 -5.76 2.02 -18.09
CA PHE A 135 -6.04 0.77 -17.36
C PHE A 135 -4.99 0.42 -16.30
N ASP A 136 -3.75 0.90 -16.52
CA ASP A 136 -2.61 0.59 -15.65
C ASP A 136 -2.28 1.71 -14.67
N SER A 137 -2.48 2.98 -15.08
CA SER A 137 -2.18 4.13 -14.24
C SER A 137 -2.97 5.39 -14.60
N ILE A 138 -3.07 6.30 -13.63
CA ILE A 138 -3.47 7.69 -13.84
C ILE A 138 -2.19 8.52 -13.89
N THR A 139 -2.02 9.26 -14.97
CA THR A 139 -0.84 10.08 -15.25
C THR A 139 -1.24 11.55 -15.27
N LEU A 140 -0.44 12.38 -14.60
CA LEU A 140 -0.56 13.83 -14.72
C LEU A 140 0.42 14.33 -15.77
N ILE A 141 -0.08 15.09 -16.75
CA ILE A 141 0.71 15.66 -17.85
C ILE A 141 0.79 17.17 -17.65
N LYS A 142 2.02 17.68 -17.50
CA LYS A 142 2.28 19.13 -17.41
C LYS A 142 2.14 19.79 -18.79
N PRO A 143 1.64 21.04 -18.84
CA PRO A 143 1.77 21.85 -20.03
C PRO A 143 3.27 22.13 -20.23
N ASN A 144 3.75 21.98 -21.46
CA ASN A 144 5.14 22.25 -21.90
C ASN A 144 6.25 21.34 -21.33
N GLN A 145 5.93 20.31 -20.54
CA GLN A 145 6.90 19.29 -20.12
C GLN A 145 6.32 17.89 -20.33
N LYS A 146 7.02 17.05 -21.09
CA LYS A 146 6.70 15.61 -21.26
C LYS A 146 6.98 14.79 -19.97
N ILE A 147 6.77 15.37 -18.79
CA ILE A 147 6.92 14.65 -17.53
C ILE A 147 5.62 13.91 -17.28
N LYS A 148 5.65 12.60 -17.55
CA LYS A 148 4.61 11.66 -17.12
C LYS A 148 4.97 11.19 -15.72
N SER A 149 4.26 11.67 -14.70
CA SER A 149 4.33 11.08 -13.37
C SER A 149 3.17 10.12 -13.20
N ASN A 150 3.45 8.84 -12.95
CA ASN A 150 2.45 7.90 -12.47
C ASN A 150 1.96 8.40 -11.11
N PHE A 151 0.74 8.92 -11.09
CA PHE A 151 0.12 9.47 -9.89
C PHE A 151 -0.60 8.37 -9.12
N TYR A 152 -1.23 7.44 -9.83
CA TYR A 152 -2.09 6.42 -9.24
C TYR A 152 -2.02 5.12 -10.05
N ASN A 153 -1.93 3.96 -9.40
CA ASN A 153 -2.05 2.67 -10.06
C ASN A 153 -3.53 2.26 -10.12
N THR A 154 -4.04 1.86 -11.29
CA THR A 154 -5.45 1.50 -11.52
C THR A 154 -5.69 0.00 -11.71
N LYS A 155 -4.64 -0.84 -11.72
CA LYS A 155 -4.79 -2.30 -11.92
C LYS A 155 -5.73 -2.96 -10.91
N TRP A 156 -5.72 -2.48 -9.68
CA TRP A 156 -6.58 -2.97 -8.59
C TRP A 156 -8.08 -2.77 -8.87
N LEU A 157 -8.48 -1.83 -9.74
CA LEU A 157 -9.87 -1.64 -10.16
C LEU A 157 -10.41 -2.88 -10.88
N SER A 158 -9.59 -3.47 -11.77
CA SER A 158 -9.97 -4.70 -12.47
C SER A 158 -10.09 -5.91 -11.52
N GLU A 159 -9.31 -5.92 -10.43
CA GLU A 159 -9.38 -6.96 -9.40
C GLU A 159 -10.66 -6.83 -8.57
N ILE A 160 -11.10 -5.60 -8.28
CA ILE A 160 -12.37 -5.31 -7.62
C ILE A 160 -13.54 -5.63 -8.53
N GLU A 161 -13.48 -5.27 -9.81
CA GLU A 161 -14.53 -5.54 -10.77
C GLU A 161 -14.85 -7.05 -10.82
N LYS A 162 -13.81 -7.88 -10.95
CA LYS A 162 -13.93 -9.34 -10.91
C LYS A 162 -14.47 -9.85 -9.58
N TYR A 163 -14.07 -9.22 -8.47
CA TYR A 163 -14.59 -9.55 -7.14
C TYR A 163 -16.08 -9.27 -7.04
N MET A 164 -16.51 -8.08 -7.45
CA MET A 164 -17.90 -7.64 -7.43
C MET A 164 -18.77 -8.53 -8.33
N GLN A 165 -18.35 -8.77 -9.57
CA GLN A 165 -19.04 -9.70 -10.50
C GLN A 165 -19.21 -11.11 -9.93
N LYS A 166 -18.27 -11.57 -9.12
CA LYS A 166 -18.35 -12.90 -8.50
C LYS A 166 -19.24 -12.93 -7.26
N LYS A 167 -19.34 -11.82 -6.53
CA LYS A 167 -19.98 -11.77 -5.21
C LYS A 167 -21.40 -11.22 -5.24
N PHE A 168 -21.72 -10.38 -6.20
CA PHE A 168 -22.98 -9.68 -6.32
C PHE A 168 -23.55 -9.92 -7.72
N ASN A 169 -24.86 -10.17 -7.77
CA ASN A 169 -25.62 -10.21 -9.03
C ASN A 169 -26.26 -8.84 -9.33
N GLU A 170 -26.23 -7.96 -8.34
CA GLU A 170 -26.73 -6.59 -8.37
C GLU A 170 -25.90 -5.74 -9.34
N PRO A 171 -26.52 -4.76 -10.02
CA PRO A 171 -25.79 -3.78 -10.81
C PRO A 171 -24.80 -3.02 -9.94
N PHE A 172 -23.55 -2.97 -10.38
CA PHE A 172 -22.50 -2.18 -9.74
C PHE A 172 -21.71 -1.38 -10.78
N GLU A 173 -21.09 -0.31 -10.34
CA GLU A 173 -20.29 0.57 -11.18
C GLU A 173 -19.04 1.03 -10.44
N ILE A 174 -17.89 1.02 -11.12
CA ILE A 174 -16.64 1.57 -10.58
C ILE A 174 -16.46 2.99 -11.11
N ILE A 175 -16.35 3.95 -10.20
CA ILE A 175 -16.19 5.37 -10.50
C ILE A 175 -14.82 5.85 -10.05
N ILE A 176 -14.12 6.51 -10.97
CA ILE A 176 -12.92 7.26 -10.66
C ILE A 176 -13.33 8.66 -10.21
N LEU A 177 -13.10 8.95 -8.92
CA LEU A 177 -13.56 10.17 -8.29
C LEU A 177 -12.58 11.33 -8.55
N ILE A 178 -13.09 12.43 -9.12
CA ILE A 178 -12.31 13.65 -9.38
C ILE A 178 -12.83 14.83 -8.57
N ASP A 179 -11.91 15.71 -8.15
CA ASP A 179 -12.26 16.98 -7.51
C ASP A 179 -12.99 17.91 -8.50
N GLU A 180 -13.98 18.65 -8.02
CA GLU A 180 -14.77 19.58 -8.85
C GLU A 180 -13.88 20.65 -9.50
N LYS A 181 -12.77 21.02 -8.86
CA LYS A 181 -11.78 21.96 -9.38
C LYS A 181 -11.10 21.49 -10.67
N ASN A 182 -11.16 20.21 -10.98
CA ASN A 182 -10.61 19.67 -12.23
C ASN A 182 -11.60 19.69 -13.40
N LYS A 183 -12.82 20.24 -13.24
CA LYS A 183 -13.83 20.31 -14.33
C LYS A 183 -13.27 21.01 -15.59
N ASP A 184 -12.35 21.97 -15.41
CA ASP A 184 -11.74 22.74 -16.49
C ASP A 184 -10.46 22.09 -17.05
N ASN A 185 -9.95 21.05 -16.42
CA ASN A 185 -8.75 20.35 -16.88
C ASN A 185 -9.11 19.44 -18.08
N LYS A 186 -8.21 19.33 -19.05
CA LYS A 186 -8.33 18.30 -20.10
C LYS A 186 -8.23 16.92 -19.45
N LEU A 187 -9.35 16.20 -19.41
CA LEU A 187 -9.43 14.82 -18.95
C LEU A 187 -9.46 13.87 -20.15
N ILE A 188 -8.50 12.95 -20.20
CA ILE A 188 -8.42 11.90 -21.22
C ILE A 188 -8.65 10.57 -20.52
N ASN A 189 -9.86 10.01 -20.66
CA ASN A 189 -10.19 8.70 -20.14
C ASN A 189 -10.06 7.63 -21.23
N LYS A 190 -9.10 6.72 -21.07
CA LYS A 190 -8.87 5.57 -21.95
C LYS A 190 -9.38 4.25 -21.35
N THR A 191 -10.15 4.32 -20.27
CA THR A 191 -10.73 3.15 -19.59
C THR A 191 -12.23 3.08 -19.78
N SER A 192 -12.82 1.94 -19.44
CA SER A 192 -14.28 1.77 -19.38
C SER A 192 -14.89 2.36 -18.10
N TYR A 193 -14.09 2.75 -17.11
CA TYR A 193 -14.58 3.30 -15.85
C TYR A 193 -15.08 4.73 -16.02
N ARG A 194 -16.20 5.06 -15.40
CA ARG A 194 -16.75 6.42 -15.44
C ARG A 194 -15.96 7.32 -14.50
N VAL A 195 -15.83 8.58 -14.92
CA VAL A 195 -15.09 9.60 -14.16
C VAL A 195 -16.09 10.67 -13.78
N LEU A 196 -16.35 10.79 -12.48
CA LEU A 196 -17.37 11.69 -11.94
C LEU A 196 -16.84 12.41 -10.70
N ASN A 197 -17.45 13.55 -10.39
CA ASN A 197 -17.31 14.20 -9.09
C ASN A 197 -18.49 13.87 -8.17
N ILE A 198 -18.42 14.29 -6.92
CA ILE A 198 -19.45 14.03 -5.90
C ILE A 198 -20.79 14.65 -6.27
N GLU A 199 -20.81 15.86 -6.82
CA GLU A 199 -22.06 16.54 -7.24
C GLU A 199 -22.79 15.77 -8.34
N GLN A 200 -22.06 15.20 -9.30
CA GLN A 200 -22.64 14.39 -10.36
C GLN A 200 -23.21 13.08 -9.81
N ILE A 201 -22.51 12.45 -8.86
CA ILE A 201 -23.01 11.26 -8.18
C ILE A 201 -24.30 11.60 -7.41
N ASP A 202 -24.29 12.68 -6.63
CA ASP A 202 -25.47 13.17 -5.89
C ASP A 202 -26.69 13.37 -6.80
N GLN A 203 -26.49 14.03 -7.95
CA GLN A 203 -27.54 14.23 -8.95
C GLN A 203 -28.06 12.90 -9.51
N GLU A 204 -27.18 11.94 -9.84
CA GLU A 204 -27.63 10.62 -10.29
C GLU A 204 -28.49 9.94 -9.23
N ILE A 205 -28.06 9.93 -7.96
CA ILE A 205 -28.79 9.30 -6.85
C ILE A 205 -30.19 9.89 -6.71
N LYS A 206 -30.31 11.23 -6.78
CA LYS A 206 -31.60 11.93 -6.70
C LYS A 206 -32.54 11.63 -7.86
N THR A 207 -32.00 11.26 -9.02
CA THR A 207 -32.82 10.90 -10.19
C THR A 207 -33.27 9.44 -10.20
N GLN A 208 -32.76 8.60 -9.28
CA GLN A 208 -33.15 7.20 -9.15
C GLN A 208 -34.59 7.12 -8.64
N LYS A 209 -35.43 6.35 -9.35
CA LYS A 209 -36.88 6.25 -9.05
C LYS A 209 -37.29 4.85 -8.63
N ASN A 210 -36.47 3.83 -8.93
CA ASN A 210 -36.85 2.44 -8.71
C ASN A 210 -35.97 1.81 -7.63
N ALA A 211 -36.60 1.30 -6.56
CA ALA A 211 -35.91 0.49 -5.57
C ALA A 211 -35.73 -0.94 -6.09
N ILE A 212 -34.52 -1.25 -6.56
CA ILE A 212 -34.13 -2.57 -7.06
C ILE A 212 -33.32 -3.31 -6.00
N LEU A 213 -32.55 -2.58 -5.19
CA LEU A 213 -31.58 -3.15 -4.25
C LEU A 213 -32.07 -3.15 -2.80
N ASN A 214 -31.73 -4.23 -2.10
CA ASN A 214 -31.84 -4.27 -0.64
C ASN A 214 -30.57 -3.66 -0.01
N ILE A 215 -30.62 -2.35 0.23
CA ILE A 215 -29.50 -1.57 0.77
C ILE A 215 -28.98 -2.18 2.08
N LYS A 216 -29.87 -2.59 2.98
CA LYS A 216 -29.49 -3.13 4.29
C LYS A 216 -28.64 -4.39 4.16
N ASN A 217 -29.08 -5.35 3.34
CA ASN A 217 -28.36 -6.61 3.16
C ASN A 217 -26.97 -6.41 2.55
N ILE A 218 -26.86 -5.51 1.56
CA ILE A 218 -25.58 -5.22 0.89
C ILE A 218 -24.61 -4.53 1.86
N SER A 219 -25.10 -3.54 2.60
CA SER A 219 -24.29 -2.82 3.57
C SER A 219 -23.82 -3.72 4.71
N GLU A 220 -24.71 -4.56 5.26
CA GLU A 220 -24.35 -5.55 6.27
C GLU A 220 -23.34 -6.57 5.74
N PHE A 221 -23.44 -6.99 4.48
CA PHE A 221 -22.44 -7.87 3.88
C PHE A 221 -21.04 -7.24 3.92
N PHE A 222 -20.91 -5.99 3.48
CA PHE A 222 -19.61 -5.31 3.47
C PHE A 222 -19.06 -5.10 4.89
N LEU A 223 -19.91 -4.69 5.83
CA LEU A 223 -19.53 -4.49 7.23
C LEU A 223 -19.08 -5.80 7.89
N ASN A 224 -19.81 -6.90 7.68
CA ASN A 224 -19.50 -8.20 8.26
C ASN A 224 -18.21 -8.81 7.71
N ASN A 225 -17.92 -8.55 6.42
CA ASN A 225 -16.72 -9.02 5.73
C ASN A 225 -15.54 -8.04 5.84
N ASN A 226 -15.72 -6.86 6.45
CA ASN A 226 -14.63 -5.92 6.67
C ASN A 226 -13.61 -6.54 7.64
N LEU A 227 -12.37 -6.68 7.20
CA LEU A 227 -11.27 -7.20 8.02
C LEU A 227 -10.70 -6.12 8.96
N MET A 228 -10.97 -4.84 8.71
CA MET A 228 -10.49 -3.71 9.52
C MET A 228 -11.37 -3.38 10.74
N LYS A 229 -12.04 -4.38 11.37
CA LYS A 229 -13.17 -4.27 12.33
C LYS A 229 -13.08 -3.24 13.50
N ASN A 230 -11.99 -2.49 13.67
CA ASN A 230 -11.76 -1.55 14.76
C ASN A 230 -11.41 -0.09 14.34
N LYS A 231 -11.64 0.33 13.10
CA LYS A 231 -11.55 1.76 12.73
C LYS A 231 -12.90 2.26 12.22
N THR A 232 -13.38 3.32 12.86
CA THR A 232 -14.69 3.96 12.75
C THR A 232 -15.20 4.01 11.31
N ASN A 233 -16.40 3.45 11.10
CA ASN A 233 -17.21 3.75 9.94
C ASN A 233 -17.76 5.17 10.13
N VAL A 234 -17.66 5.98 9.09
CA VAL A 234 -18.16 7.36 9.04
C VAL A 234 -19.64 7.35 8.68
#